data_AF-A0A9Q0J0G3-F1
#
_entry.id   AF-A0A9Q0J0G3-F1
#
_cell.length_a   1.000
_cell.length_b   1.000
_cell.length_c   1.000
_cell.angle_alpha   90.00
_cell.angle_beta   90.00
_cell.angle_gamma   90.00
#
_symmetry.space_group_name_H-M   'P 1'
#
loop_
_entity.id
_entity.type
_entity.pdbx_description
1 polymer ?
#
loop_
_entity_poly.entity_id
_entity_poly.type
_entity_poly.pdbx_seq_one_letter_code
_entity_poly.pdbx_strand_id
1 'polypeptide(L)'
;MFTFRKKYPFGDYISYSSETFTPKEVKNLWRKHDCVGRYKRNLVMRIDDFVKPTKTNVLCSNWRKWKEPIVWFQNTTNAVASQFFLKNVHPEMRNVSEDLFGKPDLLESRPNVFGELMRILISPSEGVEEAVNWVLGGGPDPDITVHMRMLMNSPVRAVQAALNCIRKAMDKLPQMRGPRVVLVSDTPSFVRSTSTNIAEFAEVLHFDYKLFKGNISSNYKSAKDLDFRAKDWGPAPRWVAFVDFFLASRAKYAVVSGAHRRVGTTYAQLIAALAGANSLEENFNGSSFSFLSSFQSNLLTDGLRLQVGWGHVWNRYAGPLSCPNQPNQCAYTPVLPPAWWDGLWQSPIARDVRKLDLFGIKLSGLGTVDENHLQTFCNSRKTVVKTVTLV
;
A
#
# COMPACT_ATOMS: atom_id res chain seq x y z
N MET A 1 -4.99 -26.03 -14.14
CA MET A 1 -6.34 -25.45 -14.36
C MET A 1 -6.42 -24.19 -13.50
N PHE A 2 -6.47 -22.99 -14.11
CA PHE A 2 -6.53 -21.73 -13.36
C PHE A 2 -7.97 -21.49 -12.87
N THR A 3 -8.18 -21.57 -11.56
CA THR A 3 -9.46 -21.18 -10.94
C THR A 3 -9.55 -19.67 -10.89
N PHE A 4 -10.08 -19.05 -11.95
CA PHE A 4 -10.43 -17.64 -11.95
C PHE A 4 -11.51 -17.41 -10.88
N ARG A 5 -11.23 -16.57 -9.88
CA ARG A 5 -12.19 -16.27 -8.81
C ARG A 5 -13.46 -15.67 -9.41
N LYS A 6 -14.63 -16.19 -9.01
CA LYS A 6 -15.96 -15.68 -9.42
C LYS A 6 -16.29 -14.30 -8.82
N LYS A 7 -15.52 -13.85 -7.81
CA LYS A 7 -15.69 -12.59 -7.07
C LYS A 7 -14.34 -11.88 -6.95
N TYR A 8 -14.37 -10.56 -6.80
CA TYR A 8 -13.20 -9.78 -6.45
C TYR A 8 -12.58 -10.26 -5.12
N PRO A 9 -11.25 -10.09 -4.93
CA PRO A 9 -10.62 -10.30 -3.63
C PRO A 9 -11.31 -9.43 -2.57
N PHE A 10 -11.66 -10.03 -1.43
CA PHE A 10 -12.30 -9.30 -0.31
C PHE A 10 -13.63 -8.62 -0.68
N GLY A 11 -14.34 -9.10 -1.71
CA GLY A 11 -15.63 -8.53 -2.14
C GLY A 11 -16.75 -8.58 -1.09
N ASP A 12 -16.55 -9.26 0.04
CA ASP A 12 -17.46 -9.23 1.17
C ASP A 12 -17.24 -7.98 2.07
N TYR A 13 -16.10 -7.30 1.93
CA TYR A 13 -15.67 -6.13 2.73
C TYR A 13 -15.39 -4.88 1.88
N ILE A 14 -15.06 -5.06 0.60
CA ILE A 14 -14.77 -4.00 -0.35
C ILE A 14 -15.78 -4.07 -1.50
N SER A 15 -16.40 -2.93 -1.78
CA SER A 15 -17.13 -2.69 -3.02
C SER A 15 -16.15 -2.19 -4.09
N TYR A 16 -16.21 -2.78 -5.28
CA TYR A 16 -15.35 -2.38 -6.41
C TYR A 16 -16.16 -1.53 -7.40
N SER A 17 -15.52 -0.53 -8.00
CA SER A 17 -16.19 0.34 -8.97
C SER A 17 -16.53 -0.38 -10.27
N SER A 18 -17.48 0.20 -11.01
CA SER A 18 -17.91 -0.25 -12.34
C SER A 18 -16.84 -0.11 -13.42
N GLU A 19 -15.72 0.57 -13.13
CA GLU A 19 -14.58 0.73 -14.04
C GLU A 19 -13.73 -0.55 -14.18
N THR A 20 -14.01 -1.57 -13.36
CA THR A 20 -13.27 -2.83 -13.35
C THR A 20 -14.16 -3.99 -13.74
N PHE A 21 -13.58 -4.97 -14.43
CA PHE A 21 -14.25 -6.22 -14.78
C PHE A 21 -13.55 -7.42 -14.16
N THR A 22 -14.34 -8.33 -13.61
CA THR A 22 -13.88 -9.68 -13.29
C THR A 22 -13.61 -10.48 -14.58
N PRO A 23 -12.72 -11.48 -14.54
CA PRO A 23 -12.50 -12.36 -15.70
C PRO A 23 -13.78 -13.02 -16.22
N LYS A 24 -14.78 -13.25 -15.36
CA LYS A 24 -16.08 -13.82 -15.75
C LYS A 24 -16.90 -12.80 -16.55
N GLU A 25 -16.95 -11.54 -16.12
CA GLU A 25 -17.65 -10.48 -16.85
C GLU A 25 -17.03 -10.25 -18.22
N VAL A 26 -15.69 -10.21 -18.30
CA VAL A 26 -15.00 -10.08 -19.59
C VAL A 26 -15.36 -11.24 -20.53
N LYS A 27 -15.36 -12.49 -20.05
CA LYS A 27 -15.81 -13.67 -20.83
C LYS A 27 -17.25 -13.52 -21.31
N ASN A 28 -18.15 -13.07 -20.44
CA ASN A 28 -19.56 -12.90 -20.77
C ASN A 28 -19.75 -11.80 -21.83
N LEU A 29 -19.07 -10.66 -21.69
CA LEU A 29 -19.10 -9.58 -22.69
C LEU A 29 -18.56 -10.07 -24.04
N TRP A 30 -17.45 -10.82 -24.03
CA TRP A 30 -16.86 -11.38 -25.25
C TRP A 30 -17.82 -12.29 -26.01
N ARG A 31 -18.59 -13.12 -25.29
CA ARG A 31 -19.62 -13.99 -25.86
C ARG A 31 -20.83 -13.20 -26.33
N LYS A 32 -21.32 -12.25 -25.52
CA LYS A 32 -22.49 -11.41 -25.83
C LYS A 32 -22.32 -10.64 -27.14
N HIS A 33 -21.11 -10.17 -27.43
CA HIS A 33 -20.79 -9.43 -28.64
C HIS A 33 -20.31 -10.30 -29.81
N ASP A 34 -20.36 -11.63 -29.67
CA ASP A 34 -19.90 -12.60 -30.67
C ASP A 34 -18.53 -12.25 -31.26
N CYS A 35 -17.56 -11.92 -30.39
CA CYS A 35 -16.26 -11.44 -30.85
C CYS A 35 -15.49 -12.48 -31.68
N VAL A 36 -15.74 -13.77 -31.42
CA VAL A 36 -15.17 -14.87 -32.20
C VAL A 36 -15.84 -14.99 -33.57
N GLY A 37 -17.18 -14.96 -33.64
CA GLY A 37 -17.91 -15.07 -34.90
C GLY A 37 -17.74 -13.85 -35.80
N ARG A 38 -18.00 -12.65 -35.26
CA ARG A 38 -18.00 -11.37 -35.97
C ARG A 38 -16.61 -10.83 -36.28
N TYR A 39 -15.70 -10.84 -35.30
CA TYR A 39 -14.38 -10.21 -35.45
C TYR A 39 -13.25 -11.22 -35.63
N LYS A 40 -13.52 -12.52 -35.59
CA LYS A 40 -12.51 -13.59 -35.61
C LYS A 40 -11.43 -13.41 -34.52
N ARG A 41 -11.81 -12.82 -33.38
CA ARG A 41 -10.91 -12.55 -32.24
C ARG A 41 -11.24 -13.45 -31.06
N ASN A 42 -10.36 -14.41 -30.80
CA ASN A 42 -10.41 -15.21 -29.58
C ASN A 42 -10.09 -14.36 -28.35
N LEU A 43 -10.76 -14.64 -27.22
CA LEU A 43 -10.38 -14.06 -25.95
C LEU A 43 -9.11 -14.73 -25.47
N VAL A 44 -7.99 -14.03 -25.60
CA VAL A 44 -6.67 -14.53 -25.22
C VAL A 44 -6.11 -13.66 -24.11
N MET A 45 -5.60 -14.30 -23.07
CA MET A 45 -4.89 -13.63 -22.00
C MET A 45 -3.40 -13.92 -22.12
N ARG A 46 -2.61 -12.85 -22.17
CA ARG A 46 -1.16 -12.89 -22.06
C ARG A 46 -0.75 -12.97 -20.58
N ILE A 47 0.23 -13.81 -20.27
CA ILE A 47 0.75 -13.99 -18.91
C ILE A 47 2.23 -13.68 -18.92
N ASP A 48 2.64 -12.68 -18.13
CA ASP A 48 4.05 -12.35 -17.89
C ASP A 48 4.37 -12.58 -16.41
N ASP A 49 5.19 -13.59 -16.13
CA ASP A 49 5.55 -14.00 -14.76
C ASP A 49 6.89 -13.40 -14.33
N PHE A 50 6.85 -12.46 -13.39
CA PHE A 50 8.01 -11.70 -12.90
C PHE A 50 8.94 -12.52 -11.98
N VAL A 51 8.61 -13.79 -11.72
CA VAL A 51 9.50 -14.74 -11.01
C VAL A 51 10.25 -15.63 -12.00
N LYS A 52 9.81 -15.70 -13.26
CA LYS A 52 10.42 -16.57 -14.27
C LYS A 52 10.97 -15.71 -15.41
N PRO A 53 12.20 -15.20 -15.28
CA PRO A 53 12.80 -14.34 -16.29
C PRO A 53 12.60 -14.92 -17.68
N THR A 54 12.98 -16.18 -17.91
CA THR A 54 12.88 -16.87 -19.21
C THR A 54 11.46 -16.98 -19.80
N LYS A 55 10.39 -16.70 -19.04
CA LYS A 55 8.98 -16.81 -19.47
C LYS A 55 8.30 -15.46 -19.65
N THR A 56 9.05 -14.37 -19.66
CA THR A 56 8.53 -13.02 -19.91
C THR A 56 9.49 -12.22 -20.77
N ASN A 57 8.96 -11.36 -21.62
CA ASN A 57 9.73 -10.33 -22.33
C ASN A 57 9.20 -8.93 -22.01
N VAL A 58 8.61 -8.75 -20.83
CA VAL A 58 7.99 -7.49 -20.38
C VAL A 58 8.95 -6.30 -20.50
N LEU A 59 10.21 -6.45 -20.08
CA LEU A 59 11.19 -5.36 -20.17
C LEU A 59 11.63 -5.00 -21.60
N CYS A 60 11.74 -6.02 -22.46
CA CYS A 60 12.33 -5.87 -23.78
C CYS A 60 11.30 -5.51 -24.86
N SER A 61 10.02 -5.50 -24.51
CA SER A 61 8.94 -5.32 -25.46
C SER A 61 8.18 -4.03 -25.22
N ASN A 62 7.62 -3.54 -26.32
CA ASN A 62 6.75 -2.39 -26.33
C ASN A 62 5.31 -2.86 -26.16
N TRP A 63 4.70 -2.57 -25.00
CA TRP A 63 3.38 -3.10 -24.67
C TRP A 63 2.26 -2.47 -25.48
N ARG A 64 2.48 -1.28 -26.07
CA ARG A 64 1.53 -0.66 -27.01
C ARG A 64 1.35 -1.48 -28.29
N LYS A 65 2.29 -2.36 -28.59
CA LYS A 65 2.27 -3.24 -29.77
C LYS A 65 1.73 -4.64 -29.46
N TRP A 66 1.38 -4.93 -28.20
CA TRP A 66 0.81 -6.22 -27.83
C TRP A 66 -0.60 -6.36 -28.38
N LYS A 67 -0.92 -7.55 -28.90
CA LYS A 67 -2.21 -7.82 -29.56
C LYS A 67 -3.22 -8.47 -28.60
N GLU A 68 -2.75 -8.95 -27.45
CA GLU A 68 -3.57 -9.65 -26.49
C GLU A 68 -4.45 -8.66 -25.70
N PRO A 69 -5.77 -8.87 -25.68
CA PRO A 69 -6.72 -7.94 -25.05
C PRO A 69 -6.62 -7.93 -23.52
N ILE A 70 -6.09 -9.00 -22.91
CA ILE A 70 -5.89 -9.08 -21.47
C ILE A 70 -4.44 -9.38 -21.20
N VAL A 71 -3.82 -8.55 -20.35
CA VAL A 71 -2.46 -8.74 -19.86
C VAL A 71 -2.52 -9.06 -18.38
N TRP A 72 -1.92 -10.17 -17.98
CA TRP A 72 -1.74 -10.51 -16.58
C TRP A 72 -0.25 -10.49 -16.22
N PHE A 73 0.14 -9.44 -15.52
CA PHE A 73 1.43 -9.39 -14.84
C PHE A 73 1.35 -10.19 -13.53
N GLN A 74 1.92 -11.39 -13.54
CA GLN A 74 1.92 -12.29 -12.41
C GLN A 74 3.13 -12.01 -11.50
N ASN A 75 2.92 -12.16 -10.19
CA ASN A 75 3.96 -12.00 -9.16
C ASN A 75 4.58 -10.58 -9.09
N THR A 76 3.80 -9.56 -9.48
CA THR A 76 4.09 -8.13 -9.31
C THR A 76 3.63 -7.59 -7.95
N THR A 77 3.62 -8.43 -6.91
CA THR A 77 3.04 -8.13 -5.58
C THR A 77 3.89 -7.20 -4.73
N ASN A 78 4.85 -6.52 -5.35
CA ASN A 78 6.02 -6.01 -4.70
C ASN A 78 6.59 -4.86 -5.54
N ALA A 79 7.01 -3.73 -4.96
CA ALA A 79 7.59 -2.54 -5.57
C ALA A 79 8.88 -2.77 -6.39
N VAL A 80 9.56 -3.93 -6.34
CA VAL A 80 10.51 -4.25 -7.44
C VAL A 80 9.75 -4.37 -8.76
N ALA A 81 8.47 -4.75 -8.73
CA ALA A 81 7.59 -4.69 -9.91
C ALA A 81 7.64 -3.31 -10.56
N SER A 82 7.53 -2.22 -9.78
CA SER A 82 7.60 -0.84 -10.28
C SER A 82 8.91 -0.58 -11.06
N GLN A 83 10.03 -1.17 -10.63
CA GLN A 83 11.32 -1.03 -11.29
C GLN A 83 11.32 -1.59 -12.71
N PHE A 84 10.52 -2.63 -13.00
CA PHE A 84 10.42 -3.14 -14.37
C PHE A 84 9.64 -2.20 -15.29
N PHE A 85 8.69 -1.44 -14.75
CA PHE A 85 7.97 -0.42 -15.51
C PHE A 85 8.90 0.75 -15.82
N LEU A 86 9.63 1.22 -14.81
CA LEU A 86 10.55 2.36 -14.91
C LEU A 86 11.82 2.09 -15.72
N LYS A 87 12.21 0.81 -15.89
CA LYS A 87 13.45 0.39 -16.58
C LYS A 87 13.18 -0.40 -17.86
N ASN A 88 12.02 -0.19 -18.49
CA ASN A 88 11.73 -0.76 -19.81
C ASN A 88 12.75 -0.27 -20.85
N VAL A 89 13.13 -1.08 -21.83
CA VAL A 89 14.08 -0.68 -22.88
C VAL A 89 13.50 0.39 -23.84
N HIS A 90 12.17 0.46 -23.96
CA HIS A 90 11.46 1.40 -24.82
C HIS A 90 11.18 2.72 -24.06
N PRO A 91 11.71 3.88 -24.50
CA PRO A 91 11.55 5.15 -23.79
C PRO A 91 10.09 5.57 -23.58
N GLU A 92 9.22 5.33 -24.56
CA GLU A 92 7.79 5.64 -24.47
C GLU A 92 7.07 4.92 -23.32
N MET A 93 7.55 3.74 -22.92
CA MET A 93 7.00 2.99 -21.79
C MET A 93 7.54 3.52 -20.47
N ARG A 94 8.83 3.91 -20.44
CA ARG A 94 9.46 4.54 -19.28
C ARG A 94 8.79 5.88 -18.96
N ASN A 95 8.60 6.74 -19.95
CA ASN A 95 7.98 8.05 -19.76
C ASN A 95 6.58 7.94 -19.12
N VAL A 96 5.72 7.06 -19.62
CA VAL A 96 4.39 6.83 -19.01
C VAL A 96 4.50 6.28 -17.57
N SER A 97 5.49 5.43 -17.32
CA SER A 97 5.73 4.90 -15.97
C SER A 97 6.23 5.98 -15.02
N GLU A 98 7.09 6.89 -15.50
CA GLU A 98 7.53 8.07 -14.75
C GLU A 98 6.38 9.04 -14.47
N ASP A 99 5.43 9.22 -15.39
CA ASP A 99 4.25 10.04 -15.13
C ASP A 99 3.37 9.46 -14.01
N LEU A 100 3.27 8.13 -13.92
CA LEU A 100 2.46 7.44 -12.91
C LEU A 100 3.15 7.27 -11.56
N PHE A 101 4.44 6.97 -11.58
CA PHE A 101 5.21 6.61 -10.37
C PHE A 101 6.14 7.73 -9.91
N GLY A 102 6.33 8.78 -10.71
CA GLY A 102 7.35 9.79 -10.53
C GLY A 102 8.73 9.33 -10.99
N LYS A 103 9.61 10.30 -11.21
CA LYS A 103 10.98 10.09 -11.65
C LYS A 103 11.81 9.51 -10.50
N PRO A 104 12.67 8.50 -10.75
CA PRO A 104 13.55 7.94 -9.73
C PRO A 104 14.40 8.98 -9.00
N ASP A 105 14.91 9.97 -9.74
CA ASP A 105 15.88 10.96 -9.26
C ASP A 105 15.24 12.17 -8.55
N LEU A 106 13.93 12.40 -8.72
CA LEU A 106 13.22 13.57 -8.19
C LEU A 106 12.08 13.16 -7.25
N LEU A 107 12.32 13.24 -5.93
CA LEU A 107 11.33 12.86 -4.92
C LEU A 107 9.99 13.58 -5.05
N GLU A 108 10.03 14.87 -5.36
CA GLU A 108 8.86 15.75 -5.47
C GLU A 108 7.95 15.40 -6.64
N SER A 109 8.46 14.66 -7.63
CA SER A 109 7.70 14.26 -8.81
C SER A 109 6.73 13.10 -8.58
N ARG A 110 6.71 12.50 -7.38
CA ARG A 110 5.97 11.26 -7.10
C ARG A 110 4.52 11.56 -6.70
N PRO A 111 3.53 11.25 -7.55
CA PRO A 111 2.14 11.50 -7.23
C PRO A 111 1.58 10.46 -6.26
N ASN A 112 0.48 10.78 -5.58
CA ASN A 112 -0.25 9.82 -4.74
C ASN A 112 -1.08 8.82 -5.58
N VAL A 113 -0.45 8.13 -6.53
CA VAL A 113 -1.15 7.29 -7.52
C VAL A 113 -1.98 6.17 -6.87
N PHE A 114 -1.49 5.54 -5.80
CA PHE A 114 -2.23 4.49 -5.11
C PHE A 114 -3.45 5.02 -4.36
N GLY A 115 -3.34 6.22 -3.77
CA GLY A 115 -4.46 6.88 -3.13
C GLY A 115 -5.58 7.18 -4.12
N GLU A 116 -5.23 7.82 -5.24
CA GLU A 116 -6.19 8.14 -6.30
C GLU A 116 -6.84 6.90 -6.90
N LEU A 117 -6.04 5.87 -7.20
CA LEU A 117 -6.58 4.60 -7.70
C LEU A 117 -7.49 3.93 -6.68
N MET A 118 -7.12 3.90 -5.39
CA MET A 118 -8.01 3.34 -4.36
C MET A 118 -9.31 4.13 -4.26
N ARG A 119 -9.24 5.46 -4.24
CA ARG A 119 -10.41 6.35 -4.16
C ARG A 119 -11.41 6.10 -5.30
N ILE A 120 -10.92 5.83 -6.52
CA ILE A 120 -11.76 5.56 -7.69
C ILE A 120 -12.24 4.10 -7.73
N LEU A 121 -11.41 3.14 -7.31
CA LEU A 121 -11.64 1.72 -7.57
C LEU A 121 -12.33 0.98 -6.43
N ILE A 122 -12.20 1.46 -5.20
CA ILE A 122 -12.70 0.75 -4.02
C ILE A 122 -13.45 1.67 -3.07
N SER A 123 -14.51 1.14 -2.48
CA SER A 123 -15.25 1.75 -1.38
C SER A 123 -15.59 0.66 -0.34
N PRO A 124 -15.93 1.03 0.90
CA PRO A 124 -16.37 0.04 1.87
C PRO A 124 -17.65 -0.67 1.39
N SER A 125 -17.80 -1.95 1.73
CA SER A 125 -19.10 -2.61 1.60
C SER A 125 -20.10 -2.05 2.61
N GLU A 126 -21.39 -2.25 2.39
CA GLU A 126 -22.47 -1.72 3.25
C GLU A 126 -22.23 -2.04 4.74
N GLY A 127 -21.90 -3.29 5.06
CA GLY A 127 -21.64 -3.69 6.45
C GLY A 127 -20.34 -3.13 7.05
N VAL A 128 -19.35 -2.79 6.22
CA VAL A 128 -18.14 -2.10 6.66
C VAL A 128 -18.44 -0.62 6.89
N GLU A 129 -19.16 0.01 5.97
CA GLU A 129 -19.59 1.41 6.06
C GLU A 129 -20.49 1.66 7.28
N GLU A 130 -21.42 0.73 7.56
CA GLU A 130 -22.23 0.73 8.79
C GLU A 130 -21.34 0.77 10.05
N ALA A 131 -20.31 -0.08 10.11
CA ALA A 131 -19.39 -0.14 11.25
C ALA A 131 -18.55 1.13 11.37
N VAL A 132 -18.08 1.71 10.25
CA VAL A 132 -17.37 2.99 10.25
C VAL A 132 -18.25 4.10 10.79
N ASN A 133 -19.49 4.22 10.29
CA ASN A 133 -20.43 5.24 10.72
C ASN A 133 -20.86 5.06 12.19
N TRP A 134 -20.93 3.82 12.67
CA TRP A 134 -21.14 3.54 14.09
C TRP A 134 -20.03 4.11 14.98
N VAL A 135 -18.75 3.97 14.58
CA VAL A 135 -17.64 4.56 15.33
C VAL A 135 -17.67 6.09 15.30
N LEU A 136 -18.04 6.68 14.16
CA LEU A 136 -18.12 8.13 14.03
C LEU A 136 -19.25 8.74 14.86
N GLY A 137 -20.32 7.97 15.12
CA GLY A 137 -21.45 8.40 15.94
C GLY A 137 -22.22 9.59 15.36
N GLY A 138 -22.21 9.75 14.03
CA GLY A 138 -22.75 10.93 13.34
C GLY A 138 -21.87 12.18 13.45
N GLY A 139 -20.70 12.09 14.08
CA GLY A 139 -19.70 13.16 14.14
C GLY A 139 -18.88 13.29 12.84
N PRO A 140 -18.05 14.34 12.72
CA PRO A 140 -17.25 14.62 11.52
C PRO A 140 -16.11 13.61 11.34
N ASP A 141 -15.56 13.49 10.14
CA ASP A 141 -14.39 12.62 9.93
C ASP A 141 -13.19 13.01 10.81
N PRO A 142 -12.31 12.05 11.14
CA PRO A 142 -11.19 12.29 12.04
C PRO A 142 -10.16 13.26 11.47
N ASP A 143 -9.46 13.95 12.37
CA ASP A 143 -8.41 14.88 12.00
C ASP A 143 -7.07 14.16 11.76
N ILE A 144 -6.76 13.22 12.67
CA ILE A 144 -5.51 12.49 12.70
C ILE A 144 -5.80 11.00 12.86
N THR A 145 -5.07 10.17 12.12
CA THR A 145 -5.02 8.73 12.36
C THR A 145 -3.69 8.35 12.98
N VAL A 146 -3.72 7.42 13.94
CA VAL A 146 -2.54 6.82 14.55
C VAL A 146 -2.63 5.31 14.35
N HIS A 147 -1.73 4.78 13.53
CA HIS A 147 -1.59 3.35 13.31
C HIS A 147 -0.30 2.83 13.95
N MET A 148 -0.41 1.88 14.89
CA MET A 148 0.74 1.33 15.59
C MET A 148 0.81 -0.20 15.46
N ARG A 149 1.88 -0.70 14.83
CA ARG A 149 2.18 -2.13 14.69
C ARG A 149 3.04 -2.63 15.84
N MET A 150 2.39 -3.27 16.80
CA MET A 150 2.97 -3.47 18.13
C MET A 150 3.25 -4.93 18.45
N LEU A 151 2.74 -5.90 17.66
CA LEU A 151 3.07 -7.33 17.78
C LEU A 151 2.89 -7.84 19.22
N MET A 152 1.76 -7.50 19.85
CA MET A 152 1.42 -7.85 21.24
C MET A 152 2.30 -7.19 22.32
N ASN A 153 3.09 -6.18 21.98
CA ASN A 153 3.91 -5.42 22.93
C ASN A 153 3.34 -4.02 23.19
N SER A 154 3.53 -3.47 24.39
CA SER A 154 3.08 -2.10 24.70
C SER A 154 4.13 -1.31 25.48
N PRO A 155 5.33 -1.09 24.91
CA PRO A 155 6.38 -0.33 25.58
C PRO A 155 5.99 1.14 25.72
N VAL A 156 6.25 1.71 26.89
CA VAL A 156 6.02 3.13 27.21
C VAL A 156 6.70 4.06 26.21
N ARG A 157 7.90 3.71 25.72
CA ARG A 157 8.63 4.51 24.73
C ARG A 157 7.89 4.65 23.39
N ALA A 158 7.20 3.60 22.93
CA ALA A 158 6.41 3.67 21.71
C ALA A 158 5.17 4.54 21.89
N VAL A 159 4.52 4.47 23.06
CA VAL A 159 3.42 5.37 23.43
C VAL A 159 3.90 6.82 23.40
N GLN A 160 5.02 7.13 24.07
CA GLN A 160 5.58 8.48 24.08
C GLN A 160 5.96 8.99 22.69
N ALA A 161 6.57 8.14 21.85
CA ALA A 161 6.91 8.50 20.49
C ALA A 161 5.65 8.82 19.67
N ALA A 162 4.58 8.01 19.80
CA ALA A 162 3.30 8.25 19.15
C ALA A 162 2.67 9.58 19.61
N LEU A 163 2.61 9.84 20.93
CA LEU A 163 2.08 11.09 21.48
C LEU A 163 2.84 12.32 20.97
N ASN A 164 4.17 12.25 20.90
CA ASN A 164 4.98 13.33 20.34
C ASN A 164 4.65 13.58 18.85
N CYS A 165 4.43 12.52 18.08
CA CYS A 165 4.00 12.67 16.69
C CYS A 165 2.60 13.24 16.53
N ILE A 166 1.65 12.85 17.38
CA ILE A 166 0.29 13.39 17.36
C ILE A 166 0.34 14.89 17.63
N ARG A 167 1.09 15.33 18.65
CA ARG A 167 1.28 16.77 18.94
C ARG A 167 1.88 17.53 17.76
N LYS A 168 2.90 16.97 17.10
CA LYS A 168 3.47 17.57 15.88
C LYS A 168 2.47 17.62 14.72
N ALA A 169 1.58 16.64 14.60
CA ALA A 169 0.51 16.67 13.61
C ALA A 169 -0.55 17.73 13.93
N MET A 170 -0.80 17.99 15.23
CA MET A 170 -1.72 19.03 15.70
C MET A 170 -1.28 20.44 15.33
N ASP A 171 0.02 20.69 15.14
CA ASP A 171 0.51 22.00 14.68
C ASP A 171 -0.05 22.41 13.30
N LYS A 172 -0.60 21.46 12.52
CA LYS A 172 -1.22 21.70 11.21
C LYS A 172 -2.74 21.93 11.26
N LEU A 173 -3.36 21.72 12.42
CA LEU A 173 -4.81 21.84 12.56
C LEU A 173 -5.24 23.31 12.72
N PRO A 174 -6.37 23.72 12.12
CA PRO A 174 -6.98 25.00 12.43
C PRO A 174 -7.31 25.11 13.93
N GLN A 175 -7.04 26.25 14.55
CA GLN A 175 -7.06 26.44 16.02
C GLN A 175 -8.44 26.37 16.71
N MET A 176 -9.47 25.71 16.15
CA MET A 176 -10.86 25.88 16.63
C MET A 176 -11.62 24.61 17.10
N ARG A 177 -10.95 23.47 17.35
CA ARG A 177 -11.58 22.34 18.08
C ARG A 177 -10.53 21.41 18.68
N GLY A 178 -10.88 20.68 19.74
CA GLY A 178 -10.11 19.50 20.17
C GLY A 178 -10.12 18.47 19.03
N PRO A 179 -8.96 17.95 18.58
CA PRO A 179 -8.88 17.09 17.41
C PRO A 179 -9.51 15.72 17.68
N ARG A 180 -10.05 15.09 16.63
CA ARG A 180 -10.48 13.69 16.65
C ARG A 180 -9.35 12.81 16.15
N VAL A 181 -8.92 11.85 16.98
CA VAL A 181 -7.80 10.95 16.70
C VAL A 181 -8.30 9.51 16.60
N VAL A 182 -8.18 8.89 15.43
CA VAL A 182 -8.42 7.44 15.28
C VAL A 182 -7.18 6.67 15.75
N LEU A 183 -7.37 5.67 16.60
CA LEU A 183 -6.31 4.78 17.05
C LEU A 183 -6.53 3.35 16.54
N VAL A 184 -5.62 2.92 15.65
CA VAL A 184 -5.57 1.57 15.08
C VAL A 184 -4.31 0.86 15.56
N SER A 185 -4.47 -0.34 16.12
CA SER A 185 -3.34 -1.18 16.48
C SER A 185 -3.75 -2.65 16.53
N ASP A 186 -2.80 -3.53 16.22
CA ASP A 186 -2.93 -4.98 16.40
C ASP A 186 -2.88 -5.41 17.88
N THR A 187 -2.58 -4.49 18.80
CA THR A 187 -2.30 -4.80 20.20
C THR A 187 -3.29 -4.08 21.15
N PRO A 188 -4.28 -4.79 21.71
CA PRO A 188 -5.33 -4.16 22.54
C PRO A 188 -4.81 -3.44 23.80
N SER A 189 -3.74 -3.94 24.43
CA SER A 189 -3.13 -3.28 25.59
C SER A 189 -2.47 -1.94 25.23
N PHE A 190 -1.93 -1.84 24.01
CA PHE A 190 -1.40 -0.59 23.47
C PHE A 190 -2.52 0.41 23.19
N VAL A 191 -3.64 -0.05 22.60
CA VAL A 191 -4.83 0.79 22.39
C VAL A 191 -5.28 1.38 23.73
N ARG A 192 -5.54 0.54 24.74
CA ARG A 192 -6.04 1.00 26.03
C ARG A 192 -5.13 2.04 26.69
N SER A 193 -3.83 1.76 26.76
CA SER A 193 -2.87 2.68 27.40
C SER A 193 -2.72 3.99 26.64
N THR A 194 -2.69 3.94 25.30
CA THR A 194 -2.51 5.14 24.48
C THR A 194 -3.78 5.98 24.42
N SER A 195 -4.97 5.36 24.36
CA SER A 195 -6.26 6.05 24.38
C SER A 195 -6.41 6.97 25.60
N THR A 196 -6.03 6.50 26.80
CA THR A 196 -6.09 7.32 28.02
C THR A 196 -5.23 8.58 27.90
N ASN A 197 -4.02 8.46 27.35
CA ASN A 197 -3.11 9.60 27.19
C ASN A 197 -3.59 10.58 26.10
N ILE A 198 -4.16 10.07 25.00
CA ILE A 198 -4.69 10.93 23.94
C ILE A 198 -5.94 11.68 24.41
N ALA A 199 -6.79 11.02 25.21
CA ALA A 199 -8.02 11.60 25.76
C ALA A 199 -7.79 12.86 26.60
N GLU A 200 -6.57 13.10 27.08
CA GLU A 200 -6.19 14.33 27.80
C GLU A 200 -6.25 15.59 26.91
N PHE A 201 -6.13 15.44 25.58
CA PHE A 201 -6.04 16.58 24.66
C PHE A 201 -6.82 16.40 23.34
N ALA A 202 -7.47 15.26 23.11
CA ALA A 202 -8.15 14.92 21.87
C ALA A 202 -9.29 13.92 22.09
N GLU A 203 -10.30 13.91 21.22
CA GLU A 203 -11.31 12.86 21.18
C GLU A 203 -10.71 11.60 20.55
N VAL A 204 -10.83 10.45 21.21
CA VAL A 204 -10.29 9.19 20.70
C VAL A 204 -11.37 8.35 20.04
N LEU A 205 -11.15 8.01 18.77
CA LEU A 205 -11.97 7.08 18.02
C LEU A 205 -11.25 5.73 17.93
N HIS A 206 -11.94 4.67 18.34
CA HIS A 206 -11.43 3.30 18.23
C HIS A 206 -12.59 2.36 17.96
N PHE A 207 -12.40 1.45 17.01
CA PHE A 207 -13.41 0.44 16.71
C PHE A 207 -13.32 -0.74 17.67
N ASP A 208 -14.14 -0.73 18.73
CA ASP A 208 -14.34 -1.92 19.55
C ASP A 208 -15.35 -2.88 18.91
N TYR A 209 -14.82 -3.76 18.06
CA TYR A 209 -15.60 -4.75 17.31
C TYR A 209 -16.45 -5.68 18.18
N LYS A 210 -16.15 -5.81 19.49
CA LYS A 210 -16.93 -6.65 20.41
C LYS A 210 -18.24 -5.99 20.83
N LEU A 211 -18.30 -4.66 20.76
CA LEU A 211 -19.50 -3.88 21.09
C LEU A 211 -20.41 -3.68 19.88
N PHE A 212 -19.88 -3.84 18.67
CA PHE A 212 -20.62 -3.68 17.43
C PHE A 212 -21.53 -4.89 17.14
N LYS A 213 -22.82 -4.63 16.88
CA LYS A 213 -23.86 -5.65 16.64
C LYS A 213 -24.42 -5.62 15.20
N GLY A 214 -23.68 -5.09 14.23
CA GLY A 214 -24.12 -5.04 12.83
C GLY A 214 -23.99 -6.37 12.08
N ASN A 215 -24.56 -6.44 10.88
CA ASN A 215 -24.70 -7.70 10.12
C ASN A 215 -23.37 -8.40 9.82
N ILE A 216 -22.30 -7.64 9.55
CA ILE A 216 -20.95 -8.18 9.29
C ILE A 216 -20.38 -8.98 10.48
N SER A 217 -20.85 -8.72 11.71
CA SER A 217 -20.42 -9.44 12.92
C SER A 217 -21.03 -10.83 13.05
N SER A 218 -22.21 -11.06 12.44
CA SER A 218 -23.00 -12.29 12.61
C SER A 218 -22.41 -13.52 11.91
N ASN A 219 -21.72 -13.32 10.79
CA ASN A 219 -21.10 -14.39 9.99
C ASN A 219 -19.80 -14.95 10.62
N TYR A 220 -19.33 -14.38 11.74
CA TYR A 220 -18.02 -14.70 12.32
C TYR A 220 -17.96 -16.00 13.13
N LYS A 221 -19.10 -16.55 13.56
CA LYS A 221 -19.13 -17.73 14.46
C LYS A 221 -18.54 -19.03 13.86
N SER A 222 -18.08 -19.04 12.60
CA SER A 222 -17.64 -20.25 11.88
C SER A 222 -16.14 -20.34 11.55
N ALA A 223 -15.33 -19.29 11.77
CA ALA A 223 -13.91 -19.33 11.42
C ALA A 223 -13.07 -19.72 12.65
N LYS A 224 -12.56 -20.96 12.67
CA LYS A 224 -11.50 -21.36 13.62
C LYS A 224 -10.33 -20.38 13.46
N ASP A 225 -10.13 -19.51 14.45
CA ASP A 225 -8.99 -18.62 14.51
C ASP A 225 -7.71 -19.44 14.50
N LEU A 226 -6.91 -19.26 13.46
CA LEU A 226 -5.58 -19.84 13.38
C LEU A 226 -4.70 -19.07 14.37
N ASP A 227 -4.45 -19.66 15.53
CA ASP A 227 -3.68 -19.13 16.67
C ASP A 227 -2.34 -18.45 16.26
N PHE A 228 -1.73 -18.90 15.16
CA PHE A 228 -0.54 -18.28 14.56
C PHE A 228 -0.78 -16.84 14.07
N ARG A 229 -1.95 -16.54 13.52
CA ARG A 229 -2.29 -15.19 13.02
C ARG A 229 -2.50 -14.20 14.16
N ALA A 230 -2.96 -14.62 15.33
CA ALA A 230 -3.20 -13.72 16.45
C ALA A 230 -1.90 -13.05 16.95
N LYS A 231 -0.78 -13.77 16.91
CA LYS A 231 0.53 -13.24 17.33
C LYS A 231 1.11 -12.19 16.38
N ASP A 232 0.82 -12.33 15.09
CA ASP A 232 1.29 -11.40 14.08
C ASP A 232 0.24 -10.30 13.88
N TRP A 233 -1.01 -10.61 13.53
CA TRP A 233 -2.06 -9.67 13.11
C TRP A 233 -2.98 -9.17 14.23
N GLY A 234 -2.76 -9.60 15.46
CA GLY A 234 -3.65 -9.30 16.58
C GLY A 234 -4.86 -10.24 16.64
N PRO A 235 -5.61 -10.22 17.75
CA PRO A 235 -6.73 -11.14 18.00
C PRO A 235 -8.03 -10.76 17.28
N ALA A 236 -8.06 -9.62 16.59
CA ALA A 236 -9.25 -9.13 15.93
C ALA A 236 -9.54 -9.95 14.65
N PRO A 237 -10.82 -10.23 14.35
CA PRO A 237 -11.18 -10.91 13.12
C PRO A 237 -10.85 -10.07 11.89
N ARG A 238 -10.57 -10.73 10.77
CA ARG A 238 -10.07 -10.06 9.56
C ARG A 238 -10.93 -8.88 9.07
N TRP A 239 -12.25 -8.93 9.22
CA TRP A 239 -13.14 -7.86 8.76
C TRP A 239 -12.93 -6.54 9.52
N VAL A 240 -12.46 -6.61 10.77
CA VAL A 240 -12.12 -5.43 11.59
C VAL A 240 -11.02 -4.62 10.94
N ALA A 241 -10.03 -5.28 10.32
CA ALA A 241 -8.99 -4.59 9.58
C ALA A 241 -9.52 -3.81 8.37
N PHE A 242 -10.69 -4.13 7.82
CA PHE A 242 -11.31 -3.32 6.77
C PHE A 242 -12.05 -2.12 7.36
N VAL A 243 -12.74 -2.28 8.49
CA VAL A 243 -13.36 -1.16 9.22
C VAL A 243 -12.30 -0.16 9.67
N ASP A 244 -11.24 -0.63 10.34
CA ASP A 244 -10.10 0.20 10.75
C ASP A 244 -9.47 0.90 9.54
N PHE A 245 -9.36 0.22 8.39
CA PHE A 245 -8.74 0.78 7.19
C PHE A 245 -9.56 1.96 6.67
N PHE A 246 -10.87 1.76 6.45
CA PHE A 246 -11.72 2.81 5.92
C PHE A 246 -11.95 3.94 6.92
N LEU A 247 -12.14 3.64 8.21
CA LEU A 247 -12.23 4.66 9.26
C LEU A 247 -10.95 5.52 9.32
N ALA A 248 -9.79 4.88 9.36
CA ALA A 248 -8.51 5.57 9.47
C ALA A 248 -8.16 6.37 8.20
N SER A 249 -8.64 5.92 7.03
CA SER A 249 -8.45 6.60 5.75
C SER A 249 -9.35 7.84 5.55
N ARG A 250 -10.19 8.17 6.54
CA ARG A 250 -10.93 9.44 6.57
C ARG A 250 -10.17 10.57 7.29
N ALA A 251 -8.93 10.32 7.73
CA ALA A 251 -8.11 11.34 8.38
C ALA A 251 -7.86 12.54 7.45
N LYS A 252 -8.21 13.75 7.91
CA LYS A 252 -8.12 14.98 7.10
C LYS A 252 -6.71 15.53 6.99
N TYR A 253 -5.92 15.51 8.07
CA TYR A 253 -4.67 16.27 8.14
C TYR A 253 -3.44 15.38 8.21
N ALA A 254 -3.50 14.28 8.95
CA ALA A 254 -2.33 13.44 9.11
C ALA A 254 -2.61 11.97 9.41
N VAL A 255 -1.67 11.13 8.97
CA VAL A 255 -1.54 9.75 9.42
C VAL A 255 -0.18 9.61 10.10
N VAL A 256 -0.19 9.14 11.33
CA VAL A 256 1.00 8.76 12.10
C VAL A 256 1.11 7.25 12.07
N SER A 257 2.29 6.72 11.74
CA SER A 257 2.56 5.30 11.80
C SER A 257 3.81 5.00 12.60
N GLY A 258 3.78 3.94 13.40
CA GLY A 258 4.92 3.50 14.20
C GLY A 258 4.89 2.00 14.47
N ALA A 259 5.99 1.47 15.00
CA ALA A 259 6.07 0.05 15.34
C ALA A 259 7.06 -0.26 16.45
N HIS A 260 6.91 -1.45 17.05
CA HIS A 260 7.77 -1.88 18.14
C HIS A 260 9.23 -2.16 17.72
N ARG A 261 9.48 -2.98 16.69
CA ARG A 261 10.87 -3.42 16.36
C ARG A 261 11.23 -3.40 14.88
N ARG A 262 10.44 -4.02 14.00
CA ARG A 262 10.90 -4.29 12.63
C ARG A 262 9.90 -4.00 11.52
N VAL A 263 8.65 -3.72 11.85
CA VAL A 263 7.55 -3.82 10.89
C VAL A 263 7.02 -2.43 10.55
N GLY A 264 7.45 -1.88 9.42
CA GLY A 264 6.67 -0.85 8.73
C GLY A 264 5.42 -1.50 8.15
N THR A 265 4.30 -0.81 8.05
CA THR A 265 3.08 -1.41 7.53
C THR A 265 2.68 -0.79 6.21
N THR A 266 2.66 -1.61 5.15
CA THR A 266 1.94 -1.28 3.91
C THR A 266 0.51 -0.85 4.22
N TYR A 267 -0.08 -1.42 5.26
CA TYR A 267 -1.40 -1.04 5.75
C TYR A 267 -1.52 0.45 6.10
N ALA A 268 -0.60 1.00 6.92
CA ALA A 268 -0.61 2.43 7.22
C ALA A 268 -0.26 3.31 6.02
N GLN A 269 0.61 2.82 5.14
CA GLN A 269 0.92 3.53 3.89
C GLN A 269 -0.31 3.64 2.99
N LEU A 270 -1.09 2.56 2.85
CA LEU A 270 -2.33 2.58 2.07
C LEU A 270 -3.40 3.45 2.73
N ILE A 271 -3.48 3.46 4.07
CA ILE A 271 -4.32 4.41 4.81
C ILE A 271 -3.91 5.85 4.49
N ALA A 272 -2.62 6.18 4.59
CA ALA A 272 -2.10 7.50 4.29
C ALA A 272 -2.32 7.90 2.83
N ALA A 273 -2.18 6.97 1.90
CA ALA A 273 -2.44 7.20 0.49
C ALA A 273 -3.93 7.54 0.26
N LEU A 274 -4.85 6.73 0.77
CA LEU A 274 -6.28 6.98 0.59
C LEU A 274 -6.74 8.26 1.32
N ALA A 275 -6.28 8.48 2.55
CA ALA A 275 -6.55 9.71 3.31
C ALA A 275 -6.05 10.96 2.58
N GLY A 276 -4.82 10.91 2.06
CA GLY A 276 -4.27 12.01 1.26
C GLY A 276 -5.10 12.30 0.01
N ALA A 277 -5.60 11.28 -0.68
CA ALA A 277 -6.47 11.45 -1.84
C ALA A 277 -7.83 12.07 -1.48
N ASN A 278 -8.44 11.62 -0.38
CA ASN A 278 -9.71 12.17 0.11
C ASN A 278 -9.58 13.63 0.59
N SER A 279 -8.43 14.00 1.17
CA SER A 279 -8.19 15.36 1.68
C SER A 279 -8.09 16.44 0.60
N LEU A 280 -7.86 16.07 -0.68
CA LEU A 280 -7.78 17.02 -1.79
C LEU A 280 -9.14 17.48 -2.30
N GLU A 281 -10.20 16.72 -2.04
CA GLU A 281 -11.57 17.00 -2.49
C GLU A 281 -12.27 18.03 -1.60
N GLU A 282 -11.89 18.06 -0.32
CA GLU A 282 -12.32 19.09 0.61
C GLU A 282 -11.44 20.33 0.36
N ASN A 283 -12.00 21.42 -0.20
CA ASN A 283 -11.34 22.71 -0.50
C ASN A 283 -10.72 23.41 0.74
N PHE A 284 -9.82 22.74 1.46
CA PHE A 284 -9.11 23.30 2.59
C PHE A 284 -7.98 24.17 2.05
N ASN A 285 -8.14 25.48 2.24
CA ASN A 285 -7.13 26.50 2.03
C ASN A 285 -5.79 26.10 2.69
N GLY A 286 -4.89 25.49 1.92
CA GLY A 286 -3.45 25.50 2.17
C GLY A 286 -2.87 24.50 3.18
N SER A 287 -3.63 23.62 3.84
CA SER A 287 -3.04 22.61 4.73
C SER A 287 -2.70 21.31 3.97
N SER A 288 -1.43 21.08 3.65
CA SER A 288 -0.96 19.84 3.01
C SER A 288 -1.12 18.63 3.97
N PHE A 289 -1.86 17.61 3.55
CA PHE A 289 -1.92 16.31 4.24
C PHE A 289 -0.52 15.76 4.53
N SER A 290 -0.34 15.13 5.68
CA SER A 290 0.97 14.65 6.15
C SER A 290 0.97 13.19 6.56
N PHE A 291 1.91 12.42 6.02
CA PHE A 291 2.22 11.10 6.55
C PHE A 291 3.48 11.19 7.43
N LEU A 292 3.38 10.73 8.66
CA LEU A 292 4.41 10.84 9.69
C LEU A 292 4.82 9.46 10.21
N SER A 293 6.11 9.29 10.47
CA SER A 293 6.64 8.09 11.12
C SER A 293 7.13 8.37 12.54
N SER A 294 6.58 7.63 13.48
CA SER A 294 6.91 7.64 14.90
C SER A 294 7.96 6.59 15.22
N PHE A 295 9.15 7.05 15.59
CA PHE A 295 10.28 6.20 15.96
C PHE A 295 10.62 6.37 17.43
N GLN A 296 10.68 5.24 18.15
CA GLN A 296 11.27 5.17 19.49
C GLN A 296 12.78 4.93 19.40
N SER A 297 13.55 5.41 20.39
CA SER A 297 15.01 5.27 20.47
C SER A 297 15.56 3.88 20.13
N ASN A 298 15.00 2.80 20.68
CA ASN A 298 15.48 1.43 20.40
C ASN A 298 15.31 1.05 18.91
N LEU A 299 14.28 1.58 18.25
CA LEU A 299 14.06 1.35 16.83
C LEU A 299 15.14 2.08 16.02
N LEU A 300 15.48 3.32 16.39
CA LEU A 300 16.48 4.17 15.72
C LEU A 300 17.91 3.65 15.87
N THR A 301 18.28 3.21 17.07
CA THR A 301 19.63 2.73 17.41
C THR A 301 19.93 1.37 16.79
N ASP A 302 19.05 0.39 17.02
CA ASP A 302 19.31 -1.01 16.67
C ASP A 302 18.25 -1.63 15.76
N GLY A 303 17.02 -1.12 15.83
CA GLY A 303 15.89 -1.76 15.16
C GLY A 303 15.97 -1.67 13.64
N LEU A 304 16.26 -0.49 13.08
CA LEU A 304 16.25 -0.22 11.62
C LEU A 304 17.27 -1.06 10.83
N ARG A 305 18.50 -1.22 11.36
CA ARG A 305 19.55 -2.01 10.72
C ARG A 305 19.26 -3.52 10.68
N LEU A 306 18.44 -4.00 11.60
CA LEU A 306 18.07 -5.42 11.72
C LEU A 306 16.78 -5.78 10.96
N GLN A 307 16.23 -4.84 10.20
CA GLN A 307 15.00 -5.07 9.45
C GLN A 307 15.26 -5.86 8.17
N VAL A 308 14.59 -6.99 8.07
CA VAL A 308 14.64 -7.88 6.92
C VAL A 308 13.21 -8.09 6.46
N GLY A 309 12.94 -7.86 5.19
CA GLY A 309 11.59 -7.85 4.65
C GLY A 309 11.42 -6.77 3.61
N TRP A 310 10.46 -6.95 2.72
CA TRP A 310 10.44 -6.19 1.48
C TRP A 310 9.33 -5.14 1.42
N GLY A 311 8.12 -5.43 1.94
CA GLY A 311 7.01 -4.47 2.04
C GLY A 311 6.76 -3.92 3.44
N HIS A 312 7.52 -4.39 4.44
CA HIS A 312 7.22 -4.17 5.85
C HIS A 312 8.39 -3.60 6.66
N VAL A 313 9.29 -2.86 6.02
CA VAL A 313 10.56 -2.47 6.64
C VAL A 313 10.68 -0.96 6.66
N TRP A 314 10.72 -0.38 7.86
CA TRP A 314 10.88 1.05 8.11
C TRP A 314 12.11 1.66 7.48
N ASN A 315 13.22 0.93 7.31
CA ASN A 315 14.41 1.44 6.60
C ASN A 315 14.04 2.02 5.22
N ARG A 316 13.02 1.43 4.55
CA ARG A 316 12.53 1.90 3.25
C ARG A 316 11.73 3.22 3.34
N TYR A 317 11.12 3.53 4.48
CA TYR A 317 10.26 4.70 4.71
C TYR A 317 10.98 5.84 5.44
N ALA A 318 11.86 5.50 6.38
CA ALA A 318 12.59 6.44 7.23
C ALA A 318 13.73 7.14 6.48
N GLY A 319 14.25 6.50 5.42
CA GLY A 319 15.43 6.96 4.70
C GLY A 319 16.66 7.14 5.61
N PRO A 320 17.71 7.80 5.12
CA PRO A 320 18.86 8.21 5.92
C PRO A 320 18.53 9.29 6.97
N LEU A 321 17.27 9.75 7.05
CA LEU A 321 16.82 10.82 7.95
C LEU A 321 16.50 10.34 9.38
N SER A 322 16.48 9.02 9.62
CA SER A 322 16.39 8.50 10.99
C SER A 322 17.70 8.77 11.75
N CYS A 323 17.67 9.66 12.73
CA CYS A 323 18.85 10.02 13.51
C CYS A 323 19.01 9.03 14.68
N PRO A 324 20.04 8.16 14.68
CA PRO A 324 20.14 7.03 15.62
C PRO A 324 20.22 7.45 17.09
N ASN A 325 20.68 8.67 17.38
CA ASN A 325 20.91 9.17 18.74
C ASN A 325 19.76 10.04 19.30
N GLN A 326 18.60 10.05 18.64
CA GLN A 326 17.43 10.79 19.13
C GLN A 326 16.60 9.94 20.10
N PRO A 327 16.08 10.51 21.22
CA PRO A 327 15.31 9.76 22.20
C PRO A 327 14.00 9.21 21.61
N ASN A 328 13.31 10.01 20.80
CA ASN A 328 12.20 9.66 19.93
C ASN A 328 12.27 10.57 18.69
N GLN A 329 11.73 10.14 17.55
CA GLN A 329 11.70 10.96 16.33
C GLN A 329 10.31 10.90 15.69
N CYS A 330 9.82 12.07 15.26
CA CYS A 330 8.65 12.18 14.38
C CYS A 330 9.06 12.74 13.02
N ALA A 331 9.20 11.86 12.04
CA ALA A 331 9.68 12.21 10.70
C ALA A 331 8.53 12.36 9.71
N TYR A 332 8.69 13.28 8.75
CA TYR A 332 7.86 13.28 7.55
C TYR A 332 8.22 12.10 6.68
N THR A 333 7.19 11.41 6.19
CA THR A 333 7.33 10.18 5.42
C THR A 333 6.57 10.33 4.11
N PRO A 334 7.23 10.15 2.96
CA PRO A 334 6.53 10.17 1.69
C PRO A 334 5.59 8.97 1.59
N VAL A 335 4.38 9.20 1.08
CA VAL A 335 3.40 8.13 0.79
C VAL A 335 4.01 7.11 -0.17
N LEU A 336 4.83 7.58 -1.11
CA LEU A 336 5.62 6.78 -2.03
C LEU A 336 7.11 6.78 -1.61
N PRO A 337 7.57 5.75 -0.88
CA PRO A 337 8.91 5.76 -0.30
C PRO A 337 10.01 5.68 -1.37
N PRO A 338 11.08 6.50 -1.27
CA PRO A 338 12.22 6.49 -2.19
C PRO A 338 12.76 5.12 -2.47
N ALA A 339 12.70 4.26 -1.49
CA ALA A 339 13.27 2.94 -1.58
C ALA A 339 12.47 1.94 -2.42
N TRP A 340 11.35 2.36 -3.04
CA TRP A 340 10.73 1.64 -4.14
C TRP A 340 11.41 1.90 -5.49
N TRP A 341 12.16 3.01 -5.59
CA TRP A 341 13.02 3.38 -6.71
C TRP A 341 14.47 3.08 -6.37
N ASP A 342 15.15 2.31 -7.22
CA ASP A 342 16.60 2.25 -7.13
C ASP A 342 17.14 3.54 -7.76
N GLY A 343 17.93 4.32 -7.01
CA GLY A 343 18.43 5.61 -7.46
C GLY A 343 19.26 6.34 -6.40
N LEU A 344 19.55 7.62 -6.60
CA LEU A 344 20.40 8.42 -5.71
C LEU A 344 19.89 8.47 -4.26
N TRP A 345 18.58 8.52 -4.07
CA TRP A 345 17.95 8.60 -2.75
C TRP A 345 17.93 7.27 -1.99
N GLN A 346 18.04 6.15 -2.71
CA GLN A 346 18.15 4.83 -2.12
C GLN A 346 18.87 3.87 -3.09
N SER A 347 20.08 3.46 -2.71
CA SER A 347 20.80 2.43 -3.45
C SER A 347 20.02 1.11 -3.50
N PRO A 348 20.09 0.38 -4.63
CA PRO A 348 19.47 -0.93 -4.75
C PRO A 348 20.07 -1.91 -3.75
N ILE A 349 19.25 -2.77 -3.17
CA ILE A 349 19.75 -3.84 -2.29
C ILE A 349 20.22 -5.04 -3.13
N ALA A 350 21.17 -5.82 -2.61
CA ALA A 350 21.76 -6.96 -3.32
C ALA A 350 20.73 -7.96 -3.88
N ARG A 351 19.60 -8.16 -3.20
CA ARG A 351 18.51 -9.01 -3.71
C ARG A 351 17.88 -8.43 -4.98
N ASP A 352 17.61 -7.13 -4.99
CA ASP A 352 16.92 -6.46 -6.09
C ASP A 352 17.87 -6.31 -7.28
N VAL A 353 19.16 -6.01 -7.04
CA VAL A 353 20.23 -6.09 -8.06
C VAL A 353 20.25 -7.47 -8.71
N ARG A 354 20.37 -8.55 -7.91
CA ARG A 354 20.36 -9.93 -8.44
C ARG A 354 19.08 -10.24 -9.21
N LYS A 355 17.92 -9.78 -8.73
CA LYS A 355 16.65 -10.03 -9.40
C LYS A 355 16.58 -9.29 -10.74
N LEU A 356 17.00 -8.04 -10.80
CA LEU A 356 16.97 -7.21 -12.01
C LEU A 356 18.01 -7.66 -13.05
N ASP A 357 19.18 -8.13 -12.59
CA ASP A 357 20.24 -8.69 -13.42
C ASP A 357 19.78 -9.92 -14.22
N LEU A 358 18.94 -10.77 -13.62
CA LEU A 358 18.30 -11.90 -14.33
C LEU A 358 17.43 -11.48 -15.52
N PHE A 359 17.07 -10.21 -15.61
CA PHE A 359 16.30 -9.64 -16.72
C PHE A 359 17.14 -8.68 -17.58
N GLY A 360 18.47 -8.69 -17.44
CA GLY A 360 19.39 -7.87 -18.22
C GLY A 360 19.54 -6.44 -17.72
N ILE A 361 18.96 -6.09 -16.57
CA ILE A 361 19.14 -4.78 -15.95
C ILE A 361 20.36 -4.86 -15.04
N LYS A 362 21.50 -4.41 -15.55
CA LYS A 362 22.70 -4.23 -14.74
C LYS A 362 22.66 -2.83 -14.10
N LEU A 363 22.68 -2.80 -12.77
CA LEU A 363 22.64 -1.57 -11.99
C LEU A 363 24.03 -1.18 -11.49
N SER A 364 24.32 0.13 -11.47
CA SER A 364 25.43 0.68 -10.69
C SER A 364 25.11 0.71 -9.19
N GLY A 365 26.09 1.05 -8.35
CA GLY A 365 25.88 1.27 -6.91
C GLY A 365 24.90 2.42 -6.58
N LEU A 366 24.66 3.31 -7.55
CA LEU A 366 23.70 4.41 -7.46
C LEU A 366 22.34 4.08 -8.09
N GLY A 367 22.12 2.84 -8.54
CA GLY A 367 20.86 2.42 -9.14
C GLY A 367 20.67 2.83 -10.61
N THR A 368 21.69 3.41 -11.26
CA THR A 368 21.64 3.73 -12.69
C THR A 368 21.76 2.47 -13.56
N VAL A 369 21.05 2.44 -14.68
CA VAL A 369 21.00 1.29 -15.61
C VAL A 369 22.09 1.40 -16.66
N ASP A 370 22.78 0.29 -16.93
CA ASP A 370 23.62 0.14 -18.12
C ASP A 370 22.73 -0.12 -19.36
N GLU A 371 22.33 0.96 -20.02
CA GLU A 371 21.41 0.91 -21.17
C GLU A 371 21.98 0.11 -22.35
N ASN A 372 23.30 0.18 -22.58
CA ASN A 372 23.95 -0.58 -23.67
C ASN A 372 23.87 -2.10 -23.40
N HIS A 373 24.12 -2.49 -22.15
CA HIS A 373 23.95 -3.88 -21.74
C HIS A 373 22.49 -4.33 -21.85
N LEU A 374 21.55 -3.53 -21.36
CA LEU A 374 20.11 -3.84 -21.44
C LEU A 374 19.64 -3.99 -22.89
N GLN A 375 20.05 -3.09 -23.77
CA GLN A 375 19.73 -3.16 -25.20
C GLN A 375 20.30 -4.42 -25.86
N THR A 376 21.57 -4.73 -25.59
CA THR A 376 22.23 -5.93 -26.12
C THR A 376 21.54 -7.20 -25.62
N PHE A 377 21.23 -7.25 -24.32
CA PHE A 377 20.47 -8.34 -23.72
C PHE A 377 19.12 -8.52 -24.41
N CYS A 378 18.35 -7.44 -24.57
CA CYS A 378 17.04 -7.49 -25.22
C CYS A 378 17.11 -7.90 -26.70
N ASN A 379 18.14 -7.48 -27.44
CA ASN A 379 18.35 -7.87 -28.84
C ASN A 379 18.71 -9.35 -28.98
N SER A 380 19.51 -9.90 -28.06
CA SER A 380 19.92 -11.31 -28.07
C SER A 380 18.80 -12.27 -27.66
N ARG A 381 17.75 -11.74 -27.02
CA ARG A 381 16.76 -12.53 -26.33
C ARG A 381 15.63 -12.97 -27.26
N LYS A 382 15.37 -14.28 -27.30
CA LYS A 382 14.19 -14.81 -27.99
C LYS A 382 12.89 -14.27 -27.39
N THR A 383 11.99 -13.84 -28.25
CA THR A 383 10.65 -13.40 -27.85
C THR A 383 9.86 -14.60 -27.31
N VAL A 384 9.52 -14.57 -26.03
CA VAL A 384 8.67 -15.58 -25.39
C VAL A 384 7.37 -14.92 -24.98
N VAL A 385 6.26 -15.40 -25.53
CA VAL A 385 4.91 -14.96 -25.16
C VAL A 385 4.14 -16.17 -24.68
N LYS A 386 3.68 -16.12 -23.43
CA LYS A 386 2.80 -17.13 -22.88
C LYS A 386 1.37 -16.61 -22.94
N THR A 387 0.52 -17.33 -23.65
CA THR A 387 -0.91 -17.01 -23.75
C THR A 387 -1.77 -18.16 -23.24
N VAL A 388 -2.99 -17.82 -22.80
CA VAL A 388 -4.04 -18.77 -22.46
C VAL A 388 -5.32 -18.32 -23.13
N THR A 389 -5.94 -19.20 -23.92
CA THR A 389 -7.26 -18.96 -24.48
C THR A 389 -8.31 -19.12 -23.38
N LEU A 390 -9.09 -18.08 -23.18
CA LEU A 390 -10.15 -18.01 -22.20
C LEU A 390 -11.47 -18.42 -22.87
N VAL A 391 -11.63 -19.73 -23.11
CA VAL A 391 -12.88 -20.31 -23.65
C VAL A 391 -14.05 -20.06 -22.69
#